data_AF-M0ZZM1-F1
#
_entry.id   AF-M0ZZM1-F1
#
_cell.length_a   1.000
_cell.length_b   1.000
_cell.length_c   1.000
_cell.angle_alpha   90.00
_cell.angle_beta   90.00
_cell.angle_gamma   90.00
#
_symmetry.space_group_name_H-M   'P 1'
#
loop_
_entity.id
_entity.type
_entity.pdbx_description
1 polymer ?
#
loop_
_entity_poly.entity_id
_entity_poly.type
_entity_poly.pdbx_seq_one_letter_code
_entity_poly.pdbx_strand_id
1 'polypeptide(L)'
;MAESSEECRRLPASASADELKRELQRRVNSIIEDADYSIEDTDEAMHCLSALKELKVRPTPPLEYLCPLSHQLMKDPVVLASGQQTYEQMVKLDAVSCLLSIIKEDTSDKSKEHCIAILHTLCYNDRTRLQEMWRDESVNGTIANLALNGTTRAKRKAKEIVEQIDKYFSGS
;
A
#
# COMPACT_ATOMS: atom_id res chain seq x y z
N MET A 1 24.10 35.85 -32.02
CA MET A 1 22.67 35.52 -32.16
C MET A 1 22.60 34.03 -32.35
N ALA A 2 22.37 33.29 -31.26
CA ALA A 2 22.30 31.84 -31.25
C ALA A 2 21.13 31.49 -30.34
N GLU A 3 20.10 30.90 -30.94
CA GLU A 3 18.91 30.22 -30.38
C GLU A 3 18.13 29.86 -31.67
N SER A 4 17.99 28.58 -32.04
CA SER A 4 17.01 27.68 -31.43
C SER A 4 17.49 26.23 -31.43
N SER A 5 17.64 25.69 -30.22
CA SER A 5 17.86 24.28 -29.91
C SER A 5 16.52 23.58 -29.77
N GLU A 6 16.43 22.38 -30.35
CA GLU A 6 15.75 21.21 -29.79
C GLU A 6 14.32 21.42 -29.25
N GLU A 7 13.34 21.34 -30.14
CA GLU A 7 11.97 20.98 -29.75
C GLU A 7 11.91 19.48 -29.44
N CYS A 8 12.42 19.11 -28.27
CA CYS A 8 12.28 17.78 -27.68
C CYS A 8 10.78 17.51 -27.49
N ARG A 9 10.17 16.77 -28.42
CA ARG A 9 8.81 16.22 -28.28
C ARG A 9 8.81 15.25 -27.10
N ARG A 10 8.55 15.80 -25.91
CA ARG A 10 8.28 15.03 -24.69
C ARG A 10 7.08 14.13 -24.96
N LEU A 11 7.30 12.82 -24.97
CA LEU A 11 6.22 11.84 -24.94
C LEU A 11 5.44 12.00 -23.63
N PRO A 12 4.10 11.93 -23.65
CA PRO A 12 3.29 12.11 -22.45
C PRO A 12 3.52 10.97 -21.46
N ALA A 13 3.64 11.31 -20.18
CA ALA A 13 3.97 10.43 -19.06
C ALA A 13 2.90 9.37 -18.70
N SER A 14 2.02 8.99 -19.66
CA SER A 14 0.93 8.04 -19.43
C SER A 14 0.56 7.19 -20.65
N ALA A 15 1.45 7.01 -21.64
CA ALA A 15 1.14 6.14 -22.78
C ALA A 15 0.92 4.69 -22.31
N SER A 16 -0.26 4.13 -22.61
CA SER A 16 -0.58 2.73 -22.29
C SER A 16 0.26 1.79 -23.14
N ALA A 17 0.54 0.58 -22.66
CA ALA A 17 1.26 -0.45 -23.42
C ALA A 17 0.62 -0.72 -24.79
N ASP A 18 -0.71 -0.58 -24.90
CA ASP A 18 -1.41 -0.78 -26.17
C ASP A 18 -1.29 0.38 -27.14
N GLU A 19 -1.06 1.60 -26.64
CA GLU A 19 -0.78 2.78 -27.46
C GLU A 19 0.62 2.70 -28.07
N LEU A 20 1.61 2.31 -27.26
CA LEU A 20 2.97 2.08 -27.73
C LEU A 20 3.07 0.93 -28.75
N LYS A 21 2.29 -0.14 -28.58
CA LYS A 21 2.21 -1.23 -29.59
C LYS A 21 1.64 -0.72 -30.92
N ARG A 22 0.59 0.10 -30.88
CA ARG A 22 0.00 0.69 -32.08
C ARG A 22 0.99 1.61 -32.79
N GLU A 23 1.69 2.47 -32.05
CA GLU A 23 2.69 3.37 -32.64
C GLU A 23 3.89 2.60 -33.21
N LEU A 24 4.38 1.58 -32.49
CA LEU A 24 5.43 0.71 -33.00
C LEU A 24 5.01 0.03 -34.30
N GLN A 25 3.78 -0.50 -34.35
CA GLN A 25 3.27 -1.15 -35.55
C GLN A 25 3.16 -0.19 -36.73
N ARG A 26 2.74 1.06 -36.49
CA ARG A 26 2.71 2.11 -37.52
C ARG A 26 4.12 2.38 -38.08
N ARG A 27 5.11 2.55 -37.20
CA ARG A 27 6.49 2.89 -37.57
C ARG A 27 7.19 1.76 -38.31
N VAL A 28 7.05 0.53 -37.82
CA VAL A 28 7.62 -0.65 -38.47
C VAL A 28 7.01 -0.87 -39.86
N ASN A 29 5.70 -0.66 -40.02
CA ASN A 29 5.06 -0.77 -41.32
C ASN A 29 5.59 0.29 -42.31
N SER A 30 5.80 1.53 -41.86
CA SER A 30 6.41 2.58 -42.70
C SER A 30 7.81 2.19 -43.17
N ILE A 31 8.65 1.64 -42.28
CA ILE A 31 10.01 1.18 -42.63
C ILE A 31 9.98 0.03 -43.65
N ILE A 32 8.96 -0.83 -43.60
CA ILE A 32 8.83 -1.97 -44.51
C ILE A 32 8.28 -1.55 -45.87
N GLU A 33 7.37 -0.57 -45.91
CA GLU A 33 6.68 -0.13 -47.13
C GLU A 33 7.48 0.93 -47.92
N ASP A 34 8.20 1.84 -47.23
CA ASP A 34 9.01 2.87 -47.86
C ASP A 34 10.46 2.38 -48.08
N ALA A 35 10.90 2.36 -49.35
CA ALA A 35 12.28 1.99 -49.70
C ALA A 35 13.33 3.06 -49.30
N ASP A 36 12.88 4.28 -49.04
CA ASP A 36 13.70 5.44 -48.66
C ASP A 36 13.63 5.73 -47.15
N TYR A 37 13.46 4.71 -46.31
CA TYR A 37 13.45 4.88 -44.86
C TYR A 37 14.79 5.42 -44.36
N SER A 38 14.73 6.33 -43.41
CA SER A 38 15.90 6.96 -42.81
C SER A 38 16.37 6.22 -41.56
N ILE A 39 17.59 6.55 -41.13
CA ILE A 39 18.10 6.09 -39.83
C ILE A 39 17.22 6.61 -38.68
N GLU A 40 16.65 7.81 -38.84
CA GLU A 40 15.74 8.41 -37.86
C GLU A 40 14.46 7.58 -37.68
N ASP A 41 13.89 7.06 -38.77
CA ASP A 41 12.71 6.17 -38.70
C ASP A 41 13.01 4.89 -37.91
N THR A 42 14.21 4.35 -38.10
CA THR A 42 14.71 3.17 -37.38
C THR A 42 14.92 3.48 -35.89
N ASP A 43 15.52 4.63 -35.58
CA ASP A 43 15.75 5.09 -34.21
C ASP A 43 14.44 5.33 -33.46
N GLU A 44 13.43 5.90 -34.12
CA GLU A 44 12.11 6.10 -33.53
C GLU A 44 11.39 4.76 -33.25
N ALA A 45 11.50 3.77 -34.13
CA ALA A 45 10.98 2.43 -33.88
C ALA A 45 11.71 1.74 -32.71
N MET A 46 13.03 1.89 -32.64
CA MET A 46 13.86 1.40 -31.52
C MET A 46 13.52 2.08 -30.20
N HIS A 47 13.19 3.37 -30.23
CA HIS A 47 12.72 4.10 -29.06
C HIS A 47 11.38 3.53 -28.54
N CYS A 48 10.41 3.26 -29.44
CA CYS A 48 9.14 2.61 -29.07
C CYS A 48 9.34 1.21 -28.50
N LEU A 49 10.24 0.41 -29.07
CA LEU A 49 10.61 -0.92 -28.54
C LEU A 49 11.25 -0.84 -27.16
N SER A 50 12.12 0.14 -26.94
CA SER A 50 12.79 0.36 -25.65
C SER A 50 11.79 0.76 -24.58
N ALA A 51 10.86 1.67 -24.88
CA ALA A 51 9.78 2.04 -23.96
C ALA A 51 8.87 0.85 -23.61
N LEU A 52 8.53 -0.01 -24.57
CA LEU A 52 7.77 -1.23 -24.32
C LEU A 52 8.54 -2.23 -23.45
N LYS A 53 9.85 -2.36 -23.64
CA LYS A 53 10.72 -3.19 -22.81
C LYS A 53 10.73 -2.66 -21.37
N GLU A 54 10.88 -1.36 -21.17
CA GLU A 54 10.85 -0.74 -19.84
C GLU A 54 9.51 -0.92 -19.11
N LEU A 55 8.39 -0.88 -19.83
CA LEU A 55 7.07 -1.18 -19.24
C LEU A 55 6.94 -2.63 -18.77
N LYS A 56 7.59 -3.57 -19.46
CA LYS A 56 7.59 -5.00 -19.12
C LYS A 56 8.64 -5.36 -18.07
N VAL A 57 9.73 -4.59 -18.01
CA VAL A 57 10.78 -4.61 -16.99
C VAL A 57 10.43 -3.61 -15.87
N ARG A 58 9.15 -3.49 -15.50
CA ARG A 58 8.84 -3.06 -14.14
C ARG A 58 9.19 -4.28 -13.27
N PRO A 59 10.27 -4.25 -12.46
CA PRO A 59 10.49 -5.33 -11.53
C PRO A 59 9.26 -5.39 -10.65
N THR A 60 8.46 -6.45 -10.78
CA THR A 60 7.51 -6.80 -9.74
C THR A 60 8.36 -6.94 -8.49
N PRO A 61 8.16 -6.06 -7.48
CA PRO A 61 8.93 -6.15 -6.26
C PRO A 61 8.78 -7.58 -5.73
N PRO A 62 9.86 -8.21 -5.25
CA PRO A 62 9.72 -9.49 -4.56
C PRO A 62 8.61 -9.38 -3.51
N LEU A 63 7.84 -10.45 -3.31
CA LEU A 63 6.62 -10.41 -2.47
C LEU A 63 6.89 -9.87 -1.05
N GLU A 64 8.10 -10.03 -0.54
CA GLU A 64 8.57 -9.48 0.74
C GLU A 64 8.61 -7.95 0.82
N TYR A 65 8.59 -7.25 -0.32
CA TYR A 65 8.53 -5.79 -0.42
C TYR A 65 7.09 -5.28 -0.63
N LEU A 66 6.12 -6.18 -0.77
CA LEU A 66 4.71 -5.81 -0.84
C LEU A 66 4.11 -5.85 0.56
N CYS A 67 3.23 -4.89 0.85
CA CYS A 67 2.42 -4.95 2.06
C CYS A 67 1.48 -6.16 1.99
N PRO A 68 1.48 -7.06 3.00
CA PRO A 68 0.61 -8.24 3.00
C PRO A 68 -0.89 -7.92 2.97
N LEU A 69 -1.27 -6.69 3.35
CA LEU A 69 -2.66 -6.24 3.35
C LEU A 69 -3.05 -5.56 2.04
N SER A 70 -2.20 -4.69 1.49
CA SER A 70 -2.55 -3.87 0.33
C SER A 70 -1.99 -4.37 -1.01
N HIS A 71 -1.05 -5.32 -1.00
CA HIS A 71 -0.30 -5.78 -2.18
C HIS A 71 0.41 -4.66 -2.96
N GLN A 72 0.52 -3.47 -2.37
CA GLN A 72 1.29 -2.36 -2.91
C GLN A 72 2.71 -2.41 -2.36
N LEU A 73 3.67 -1.89 -3.13
CA LEU A 73 5.04 -1.73 -2.69
C LEU A 73 5.07 -0.93 -1.38
N MET A 74 5.74 -1.48 -0.36
CA MET A 74 5.99 -0.78 0.89
C MET A 74 6.91 0.41 0.59
N LYS A 75 6.31 1.60 0.42
CA LYS A 75 7.03 2.86 0.15
C LYS A 75 7.87 3.34 1.34
N ASP A 76 7.64 2.75 2.51
CA ASP A 76 8.43 2.96 3.72
C ASP A 76 8.36 1.66 4.54
N PRO A 77 9.44 0.85 4.60
CA PRO A 77 9.42 -0.44 5.30
C PRO A 77 9.38 -0.18 6.80
N VAL A 78 8.18 0.08 7.36
CA VAL A 78 7.85 0.28 8.77
C VAL A 78 9.09 0.56 9.62
N VAL A 79 9.79 1.65 9.32
CA VAL A 79 10.48 2.34 10.36
C VAL A 79 9.34 3.09 11.03
N LEU A 80 9.16 2.84 12.32
CA LEU A 80 8.42 3.72 13.21
C LEU A 80 9.16 5.08 13.26
N ALA A 81 9.29 5.75 12.11
CA ALA A 81 10.07 6.95 11.90
C ALA A 81 9.26 8.09 12.51
N SER A 82 9.59 8.40 13.76
CA SER A 82 8.95 9.38 14.63
C SER A 82 7.45 9.13 14.81
N GLY A 83 7.11 8.35 15.84
CA GLY A 83 5.78 7.84 16.13
C GLY A 83 4.63 8.86 16.21
N GLN A 84 4.88 10.17 16.22
CA GLN A 84 3.83 11.18 16.26
C GLN A 84 3.12 11.36 14.92
N GLN A 85 3.86 11.53 13.81
CA GLN A 85 3.24 11.81 12.51
C GLN A 85 2.48 10.59 11.96
N THR A 86 3.03 9.39 12.15
CA THR A 86 2.36 8.14 11.77
C THR A 86 1.13 7.87 12.63
N TYR A 87 1.21 8.12 13.94
CA TYR A 87 0.06 8.01 14.85
C TYR A 87 -1.07 8.96 14.43
N GLU A 88 -0.74 10.22 14.14
CA GLU A 88 -1.72 11.20 13.68
C GLU A 88 -2.40 10.81 12.37
N GLN A 89 -1.67 10.21 11.43
CA GLN A 89 -2.27 9.73 10.17
C GLN A 89 -3.15 8.51 10.38
N MET A 90 -2.74 7.55 11.22
CA MET A 90 -3.59 6.41 11.59
C MET A 90 -4.88 6.88 12.26
N VAL A 91 -4.79 7.88 13.13
CA VAL A 91 -5.93 8.53 13.77
C VAL A 91 -6.87 9.18 12.74
N LYS A 92 -6.33 9.91 11.76
CA LYS A 92 -7.13 10.57 10.72
C LYS A 92 -7.89 9.61 9.81
N LEU A 93 -7.40 8.38 9.67
CA LEU A 93 -7.92 7.37 8.74
C LEU A 93 -8.82 6.32 9.39
N ASP A 94 -9.35 6.60 10.59
CA ASP A 94 -10.24 5.66 11.31
C ASP A 94 -9.59 4.28 11.52
N ALA A 95 -8.29 4.26 11.84
CA ALA A 95 -7.51 3.04 11.89
C ALA A 95 -8.06 2.00 12.88
N VAL A 96 -8.68 2.43 13.99
CA VAL A 96 -9.25 1.52 14.98
C VAL A 96 -10.37 0.69 14.36
N SER A 97 -11.33 1.33 13.70
CA SER A 97 -12.42 0.69 12.97
C SER A 97 -11.92 -0.28 11.88
N CYS A 98 -10.92 0.16 11.09
CA CYS A 98 -10.31 -0.67 10.05
C CYS A 98 -9.64 -1.94 10.63
N LEU A 99 -8.81 -1.78 11.67
CA LEU A 99 -8.09 -2.88 12.30
C LEU A 99 -9.04 -3.88 12.97
N LEU A 100 -10.11 -3.42 13.60
CA LEU A 100 -11.14 -4.29 14.19
C LEU A 100 -11.88 -5.08 13.12
N SER A 101 -12.17 -4.46 11.97
CA SER A 101 -12.80 -5.15 10.83
C SER A 101 -11.90 -6.27 10.28
N ILE A 102 -10.60 -6.01 10.15
CA ILE A 102 -9.63 -7.05 9.75
C ILE A 102 -9.59 -8.18 10.78
N ILE A 103 -9.63 -7.90 12.09
CA ILE A 103 -9.64 -8.95 13.12
C ILE A 103 -10.89 -9.86 12.98
N LYS A 104 -12.04 -9.27 12.62
CA LYS A 104 -13.30 -9.98 12.42
C LYS A 104 -13.29 -10.84 11.15
N GLU A 105 -12.79 -10.31 10.04
CA GLU A 105 -12.97 -10.90 8.71
C GLU A 105 -11.79 -11.73 8.21
N ASP A 106 -10.56 -11.40 8.64
CA ASP A 106 -9.36 -12.09 8.16
C ASP A 106 -9.29 -13.52 8.70
N THR A 107 -8.69 -14.43 7.93
CA THR A 107 -8.46 -15.84 8.30
C THR A 107 -7.04 -16.08 8.81
N SER A 108 -6.12 -15.14 8.59
CA SER A 108 -4.72 -15.20 8.97
C SER A 108 -4.51 -14.76 10.41
N ASP A 109 -4.11 -15.70 11.26
CA ASP A 109 -3.71 -15.46 12.64
C ASP A 109 -2.60 -14.39 12.76
N LYS A 110 -1.67 -14.36 11.78
CA LYS A 110 -0.61 -13.36 11.74
C LYS A 110 -1.17 -11.95 11.52
N SER A 111 -2.13 -11.79 10.61
CA SER A 111 -2.76 -10.49 10.36
C SER A 111 -3.46 -9.97 11.61
N LYS A 112 -4.22 -10.84 12.30
CA LYS A 112 -4.91 -10.49 13.56
C LYS A 112 -3.93 -10.10 14.66
N GLU A 113 -2.82 -10.83 14.77
CA GLU A 113 -1.76 -10.53 15.73
C GLU A 113 -1.08 -9.17 15.49
N HIS A 114 -0.87 -8.80 14.22
CA HIS A 114 -0.35 -7.48 13.88
C HIS A 114 -1.39 -6.39 14.17
N CYS A 115 -2.65 -6.61 13.80
CA CYS A 115 -3.73 -5.65 14.04
C CYS A 115 -3.89 -5.35 15.53
N ILE A 116 -3.94 -6.39 16.37
CA ILE A 116 -4.06 -6.19 17.82
C ILE A 116 -2.81 -5.56 18.43
N ALA A 117 -1.62 -5.77 17.84
CA ALA A 117 -0.41 -5.08 18.28
C ALA A 117 -0.43 -3.58 17.98
N ILE A 118 -0.97 -3.18 16.83
CA ILE A 118 -1.15 -1.76 16.49
C ILE A 118 -2.22 -1.15 17.39
N LEU A 119 -3.38 -1.80 17.56
CA LEU A 119 -4.44 -1.35 18.47
C LEU A 119 -3.93 -1.16 19.90
N HIS A 120 -3.14 -2.12 20.42
CA HIS A 120 -2.52 -1.99 21.74
C HIS A 120 -1.67 -0.72 21.84
N THR A 121 -0.84 -0.42 20.83
CA THR A 121 0.00 0.78 20.81
C THR A 121 -0.84 2.06 20.72
N LEU A 122 -1.90 2.06 19.92
CA LEU A 122 -2.77 3.22 19.77
C LEU A 122 -3.48 3.57 21.08
N CYS A 123 -3.87 2.57 21.86
CA CYS A 123 -4.70 2.77 23.05
C CYS A 123 -3.93 2.91 24.35
N TYR A 124 -2.65 2.54 24.39
CA TYR A 124 -1.86 2.54 25.62
C TYR A 124 -1.89 3.89 26.36
N ASN A 125 -1.99 5.01 25.63
CA ASN A 125 -2.04 6.36 26.21
C ASN A 125 -3.24 7.22 25.78
N ASP A 126 -4.15 6.73 24.92
CA ASP A 126 -5.25 7.53 24.37
C ASP A 126 -6.63 7.01 24.78
N ARG A 127 -7.29 7.78 25.66
CA ARG A 127 -8.62 7.49 26.19
C ARG A 127 -9.72 7.52 25.13
N THR A 128 -9.60 8.38 24.12
CA THR A 128 -10.59 8.47 23.04
C THR A 128 -10.59 7.20 22.20
N ARG A 129 -9.40 6.65 21.94
CA ARG A 129 -9.24 5.37 21.23
C ARG A 129 -9.72 4.19 22.05
N LEU A 130 -9.45 4.22 23.36
CA LEU A 130 -9.96 3.20 24.27
C LEU A 130 -11.51 3.18 24.29
N GLN A 131 -12.16 4.35 24.30
CA GLN A 131 -13.62 4.45 24.20
C GLN A 131 -14.17 3.95 22.85
N GLU A 132 -13.48 4.26 21.75
CA GLU A 132 -13.83 3.78 20.42
C GLU A 132 -13.76 2.25 20.34
N MET A 133 -12.68 1.66 20.85
CA MET A 133 -12.52 0.21 20.92
C MET A 133 -13.54 -0.45 21.84
N TRP A 134 -13.82 0.14 23.00
CA TRP A 134 -14.86 -0.38 23.88
C TRP A 134 -16.24 -0.39 23.22
N ARG A 135 -16.54 0.61 22.36
CA ARG A 135 -17.80 0.63 21.62
C ARG A 135 -17.93 -0.60 20.72
N ASP A 136 -16.91 -0.94 19.93
CA ASP A 136 -16.93 -2.18 19.14
C ASP A 136 -16.98 -3.42 20.05
N GLU A 137 -16.18 -3.43 21.12
CA GLU A 137 -16.07 -4.55 22.04
C GLU A 137 -17.39 -4.87 22.74
N SER A 138 -18.12 -3.85 23.19
CA SER A 138 -19.41 -4.00 23.87
C SER A 138 -20.50 -4.63 22.99
N VAL A 139 -20.35 -4.52 21.66
CA VAL A 139 -21.32 -5.05 20.68
C VAL A 139 -20.86 -6.38 20.12
N ASN A 140 -19.58 -6.49 19.76
CA ASN A 140 -19.04 -7.58 18.96
C ASN A 140 -18.17 -8.57 19.75
N GLY A 141 -17.65 -8.17 20.92
CA GLY A 141 -16.73 -8.99 21.71
C GLY A 141 -15.46 -9.38 20.94
N THR A 142 -15.04 -8.58 19.96
CA THR A 142 -13.96 -8.88 19.01
C THR A 142 -12.64 -9.19 19.71
N ILE A 143 -12.27 -8.36 20.68
CA ILE A 143 -11.01 -8.42 21.43
C ILE A 143 -11.07 -9.53 22.48
N ALA A 144 -12.18 -9.69 23.20
CA ALA A 144 -12.37 -10.80 24.13
C ALA A 144 -12.30 -12.15 23.42
N ASN A 145 -12.93 -12.27 22.25
CA ASN A 145 -12.82 -13.47 21.42
C ASN A 145 -11.35 -13.75 21.04
N LEU A 146 -10.61 -12.72 20.63
CA LEU A 146 -9.18 -12.85 20.30
C LEU A 146 -8.33 -13.21 21.54
N ALA A 147 -8.69 -12.72 22.73
CA ALA A 147 -8.06 -13.05 24.00
C ALA A 147 -8.25 -14.52 24.42
N LEU A 148 -9.32 -15.17 23.95
CA LEU A 148 -9.64 -16.58 24.21
C LEU A 148 -9.11 -17.52 23.12
N ASN A 149 -9.21 -17.11 21.85
CA ASN A 149 -9.02 -18.00 20.70
C ASN A 149 -7.79 -17.67 19.84
N GLY A 150 -7.16 -16.51 20.02
CA GLY A 150 -6.00 -16.09 19.22
C GLY A 150 -4.71 -16.87 19.50
N THR A 151 -3.65 -16.47 18.79
CA THR A 151 -2.27 -16.92 19.06
C THR A 151 -1.80 -16.50 20.44
N THR A 152 -0.74 -17.12 20.97
CA THR A 152 -0.16 -16.74 22.28
C THR A 152 0.15 -15.24 22.39
N ARG A 153 0.68 -14.64 21.32
CA ARG A 153 1.04 -13.22 21.30
C ARG A 153 -0.18 -12.32 21.11
N ALA A 154 -1.14 -12.70 20.27
CA ALA A 154 -2.40 -11.98 20.13
C ALA A 154 -3.19 -11.99 21.44
N LYS A 155 -3.31 -13.16 22.09
CA LYS A 155 -3.97 -13.35 23.38
C LYS A 155 -3.42 -12.45 24.46
N ARG A 156 -2.09 -12.40 24.61
CA ARG A 156 -1.44 -11.55 25.61
C ARG A 156 -1.84 -10.08 25.44
N LYS A 157 -1.73 -9.55 24.21
CA LYS A 157 -2.05 -8.15 23.91
C LYS A 157 -3.55 -7.84 24.03
N ALA A 158 -4.40 -8.76 23.58
CA ALA A 158 -5.85 -8.62 23.69
C ALA A 158 -6.28 -8.58 25.16
N LYS A 159 -5.72 -9.44 26.02
CA LYS A 159 -5.98 -9.41 27.47
C LYS A 159 -5.56 -8.08 28.10
N GLU A 160 -4.37 -7.58 27.77
CA GLU A 160 -3.90 -6.26 28.25
C GLU A 160 -4.88 -5.14 27.88
N ILE A 161 -5.43 -5.16 26.66
CA ILE A 161 -6.43 -4.19 26.21
C ILE A 161 -7.75 -4.34 26.97
N VAL A 162 -8.27 -5.56 27.11
CA VAL A 162 -9.53 -5.82 27.84
C VAL A 162 -9.40 -5.36 29.29
N GLU A 163 -8.31 -5.70 29.97
CA GLU A 163 -8.04 -5.24 31.33
C GLU A 163 -7.94 -3.71 31.43
N GLN A 164 -7.36 -3.07 30.41
CA GLN A 164 -7.25 -1.61 30.36
C GLN A 164 -8.62 -0.94 30.19
N ILE A 165 -9.47 -1.51 29.34
CA ILE A 165 -10.87 -1.13 29.17
C ILE A 165 -11.61 -1.28 30.51
N ASP A 166 -11.52 -2.45 31.14
CA ASP A 166 -12.20 -2.73 32.42
C ASP A 166 -11.78 -1.75 33.51
N LYS A 167 -10.48 -1.47 33.63
CA LYS A 167 -9.96 -0.47 34.59
C LYS A 167 -10.48 0.94 34.31
N TYR A 168 -10.61 1.32 33.04
CA TYR A 168 -11.12 2.63 32.65
C TYR A 168 -12.59 2.82 33.07
N PHE A 169 -13.42 1.78 32.92
CA PHE A 169 -14.85 1.85 33.26
C PHE A 169 -15.19 1.45 34.70
N SER A 170 -14.34 0.67 35.37
CA SER A 170 -14.51 0.34 36.80
C SER A 170 -13.98 1.43 37.74
N GLY A 171 -13.23 2.40 37.22
CA GLY A 171 -12.66 3.52 37.97
C GLY A 171 -13.46 4.83 37.88
N SER A 172 -14.73 4.78 37.45
CA SER A 172 -15.68 5.91 37.49
C SER A 172 -16.73 5.72 38.57
#